data_AF-S8DZQ5-F1
#
_entry.id   AF-S8DZQ5-F1
#
_cell.length_a   1.000
_cell.length_b   1.000
_cell.length_c   1.000
_cell.angle_alpha   90.00
_cell.angle_beta   90.00
_cell.angle_gamma   90.00
#
_symmetry.space_group_name_H-M   'P 1'
#
loop_
_entity.id
_entity.type
_entity.pdbx_description
1 polymer ?
#
loop_
_entity_poly.entity_id
_entity_poly.type
_entity_poly.pdbx_seq_one_letter_code
_entity_poly.pdbx_strand_id
1 'polypeptide(L)'
;IYQHQHNKQMSCPAMAQLLSNTLYYKRFFPYYAFNVLGGLDTEGKGCVFTYDAVGSYERVGYSSQGSGATLITPFLDNQLKSPSPLLLPAKDAVTPLSESEAIDLVKTCFASATERDIYT
;
A
#
# COMPACT_ATOMS: atom_id res chain seq x y z
N ILE A 1 -12.09 9.25 -20.04
CA ILE A 1 -13.43 8.64 -20.29
C ILE A 1 -14.37 8.87 -19.10
N TYR A 2 -14.06 8.38 -17.90
CA TYR A 2 -14.92 8.57 -16.72
C TYR A 2 -15.25 10.03 -16.41
N GLN A 3 -14.24 10.91 -16.33
CA GLN A 3 -14.45 12.34 -16.06
C GLN A 3 -15.34 13.02 -17.12
N HIS A 4 -15.20 12.66 -18.40
CA HIS A 4 -16.03 13.23 -19.47
C HIS A 4 -17.47 12.74 -19.43
N GLN A 5 -17.71 11.51 -18.96
CA GLN A 5 -19.05 10.91 -18.89
C GLN A 5 -19.81 11.34 -17.62
N HIS A 6 -19.10 11.51 -16.51
CA HIS A 6 -19.69 11.79 -15.20
C HIS A 6 -19.44 13.20 -14.68
N ASN A 7 -18.67 14.03 -15.40
CA ASN A 7 -18.24 15.38 -15.00
C ASN A 7 -17.65 15.44 -13.57
N LYS A 8 -17.05 14.33 -13.12
CA LYS A 8 -16.53 14.16 -11.77
C LYS A 8 -15.24 13.34 -11.79
N GLN A 9 -14.33 13.66 -10.87
CA GLN A 9 -13.15 12.82 -10.61
C GLN A 9 -13.56 11.50 -9.96
N MET A 10 -12.88 10.43 -10.34
CA MET A 10 -13.11 9.10 -9.78
C MET A 10 -12.61 9.06 -8.33
N SER A 11 -13.40 8.46 -7.43
CA SER A 11 -12.96 8.25 -6.04
C SER A 11 -11.89 7.15 -5.99
N CYS A 12 -11.04 7.17 -4.95
CA CYS A 12 -10.01 6.14 -4.78
C CYS A 12 -10.59 4.71 -4.73
N PRO A 13 -11.69 4.43 -3.99
CA PRO A 13 -12.32 3.10 -4.03
C PRO A 13 -12.86 2.71 -5.41
N ALA A 14 -13.37 3.66 -6.20
CA ALA A 14 -13.84 3.38 -7.56
C ALA A 14 -12.67 3.08 -8.51
N MET A 15 -11.55 3.80 -8.38
CA MET A 15 -10.30 3.48 -9.07
C MET A 15 -9.80 2.10 -8.67
N ALA A 16 -9.96 1.72 -7.40
CA ALA A 16 -9.50 0.45 -6.91
C ALA A 16 -10.18 -0.74 -7.61
N GLN A 17 -11.51 -0.66 -7.74
CA GLN A 17 -12.30 -1.64 -8.46
C GLN A 17 -12.02 -1.65 -9.97
N LEU A 18 -11.81 -0.47 -10.57
CA LEU A 18 -11.46 -0.37 -11.99
C LEU A 18 -10.14 -1.10 -12.28
N LEU A 19 -9.13 -0.91 -11.43
CA LEU A 19 -7.84 -1.57 -11.59
C LEU A 19 -7.96 -3.09 -11.44
N SER A 20 -8.72 -3.56 -10.46
CA SER A 20 -9.03 -4.99 -10.28
C SER A 20 -9.64 -5.60 -11.55
N ASN A 21 -10.68 -4.96 -12.10
CA ASN A 21 -11.32 -5.41 -13.34
C ASN A 21 -10.36 -5.41 -14.53
N THR A 22 -9.47 -4.41 -14.60
CA THR A 22 -8.49 -4.26 -15.69
C THR A 22 -7.44 -5.37 -15.66
N LEU A 23 -6.93 -5.72 -14.48
CA LEU A 23 -6.00 -6.82 -14.29
C LEU A 23 -6.67 -8.16 -14.59
N TYR A 24 -7.89 -8.36 -14.08
CA TYR A 24 -8.65 -9.59 -14.27
C TYR A 24 -9.04 -9.83 -15.74
N TYR A 25 -9.32 -8.77 -16.49
CA TYR A 25 -9.61 -8.86 -17.92
C TYR A 25 -8.48 -9.53 -18.72
N LYS A 26 -7.23 -9.41 -18.25
CA LYS A 26 -6.06 -10.03 -18.84
C LYS A 26 -5.61 -11.31 -18.12
N ARG A 27 -6.46 -11.97 -17.32
CA ARG A 27 -6.09 -13.17 -16.53
C ARG A 27 -5.37 -14.29 -17.31
N PHE A 28 -5.67 -14.48 -18.60
CA PHE A 28 -5.02 -15.50 -19.45
C PHE A 28 -3.68 -15.06 -20.09
N PHE A 29 -3.37 -13.77 -20.04
CA PHE A 29 -2.07 -13.20 -20.38
C PHE A 29 -1.83 -11.97 -19.47
N PRO A 30 -1.55 -12.21 -18.18
CA PRO A 30 -1.64 -11.18 -17.15
C PRO A 30 -0.55 -10.12 -17.31
N TYR A 31 -0.86 -8.91 -16.85
CA TYR A 31 0.17 -7.91 -16.64
C TYR A 31 1.09 -8.40 -15.52
N TYR A 32 2.38 -8.55 -15.81
CA TYR A 32 3.37 -8.88 -14.80
C TYR A 32 3.71 -7.61 -13.99
N ALA A 33 2.76 -7.19 -13.16
CA ALA A 33 2.84 -6.00 -12.35
C ALA A 33 2.15 -6.23 -11.00
N PHE A 34 2.80 -5.76 -9.94
CA PHE A 34 2.27 -5.77 -8.58
C PHE A 34 1.96 -4.33 -8.19
N ASN A 35 0.69 -3.97 -8.28
CA ASN A 35 0.27 -2.58 -8.13
C ASN A 35 -0.05 -2.25 -6.67
N VAL A 36 0.17 -0.99 -6.31
CA VAL A 36 -0.32 -0.38 -5.07
C VAL A 36 -1.05 0.90 -5.46
N LEU A 37 -2.27 1.07 -4.97
CA LEU A 37 -3.07 2.28 -5.18
C LEU A 37 -3.25 3.00 -3.85
N GLY A 38 -2.69 4.20 -3.74
CA GLY A 38 -2.87 5.09 -2.59
C GLY A 38 -3.74 6.29 -2.93
N GLY A 39 -4.55 6.75 -1.98
CA GLY A 39 -5.31 7.98 -2.13
C GLY A 39 -6.09 8.36 -0.88
N LEU A 40 -6.94 9.37 -1.03
CA LEU A 40 -7.87 9.80 0.00
C LEU A 40 -9.27 9.28 -0.34
N ASP A 41 -9.97 8.80 0.67
CA ASP A 41 -11.37 8.41 0.58
C ASP A 41 -12.28 9.65 0.57
N THR A 42 -13.59 9.48 0.36
CA THR A 42 -14.56 10.60 0.35
C THR A 42 -14.65 11.34 1.69
N GLU A 43 -14.18 10.73 2.77
CA GLU A 43 -14.08 11.31 4.11
C GLU A 43 -12.72 11.99 4.39
N GLY A 44 -11.82 12.06 3.40
CA GLY A 44 -10.46 12.59 3.57
C GLY A 44 -9.51 11.68 4.34
N LYS A 45 -9.90 10.43 4.62
CA LYS A 45 -9.04 9.43 5.27
C LYS A 45 -8.15 8.74 4.24
N GLY A 46 -6.91 8.44 4.62
CA GLY A 46 -6.01 7.63 3.80
C GLY A 46 -6.60 6.26 3.48
N CYS A 47 -6.42 5.82 2.24
CA CYS A 47 -6.74 4.47 1.80
C CYS A 47 -5.60 3.96 0.91
N VAL A 48 -5.13 2.76 1.22
CA VAL A 48 -4.14 2.04 0.43
C VAL A 48 -4.77 0.72 0.00
N PHE A 49 -4.66 0.39 -1.28
CA PHE A 49 -5.11 -0.87 -1.85
C PHE A 49 -3.91 -1.59 -2.45
N THR A 50 -3.75 -2.86 -2.10
CA THR A 50 -2.71 -3.74 -2.66
C THR A 50 -3.36 -4.74 -3.61
N TYR A 51 -2.64 -5.15 -4.65
CA TYR A 51 -3.14 -6.03 -5.70
C TYR A 51 -2.24 -7.25 -5.89
N ASP A 52 -2.85 -8.38 -6.23
CA ASP A 52 -2.12 -9.48 -6.88
C ASP A 52 -2.02 -9.26 -8.40
N ALA A 53 -1.28 -10.14 -9.07
CA ALA A 53 -1.06 -10.06 -10.52
C ALA A 53 -2.34 -10.28 -11.38
N VAL A 54 -3.45 -10.71 -10.76
CA VAL A 54 -4.70 -11.10 -11.44
C VAL A 54 -5.85 -10.14 -11.10
N GLY A 55 -5.64 -9.19 -10.20
CA GLY A 55 -6.60 -8.17 -9.81
C GLY A 55 -7.35 -8.43 -8.51
N SER A 56 -7.01 -9.47 -7.75
CA SER A 56 -7.45 -9.57 -6.35
C SER A 56 -6.85 -8.40 -5.57
N TYR A 57 -7.67 -7.74 -4.75
CA TYR A 57 -7.23 -6.56 -4.01
C TYR A 57 -7.86 -6.47 -2.63
N GLU A 58 -7.18 -5.79 -1.71
CA GLU A 58 -7.66 -5.52 -0.36
C GLU A 58 -7.25 -4.11 0.09
N ARG A 59 -8.02 -3.52 1.01
CA ARG A 59 -7.68 -2.25 1.66
C ARG A 59 -6.80 -2.51 2.87
N VAL A 60 -5.61 -1.93 2.88
CA VAL A 60 -4.60 -2.08 3.93
C VAL A 60 -4.16 -0.72 4.48
N GLY A 61 -3.51 -0.71 5.65
CA GLY A 61 -2.97 0.52 6.26
C GLY A 61 -1.65 0.96 5.63
N TYR A 62 -0.86 0.01 5.16
CA TYR A 62 0.40 0.21 4.45
C TYR A 62 0.63 -1.01 3.53
N SER A 63 1.43 -0.83 2.50
CA SER A 63 1.81 -1.91 1.59
C SER A 63 3.17 -1.60 0.97
N SER A 64 3.88 -2.66 0.58
CA SER A 64 5.10 -2.59 -0.21
C SER A 64 5.05 -3.69 -1.26
N GLN A 65 5.48 -3.38 -2.47
CA GLN A 65 5.52 -4.31 -3.61
C GLN A 65 6.86 -4.14 -4.34
N GLY A 66 7.35 -5.21 -4.96
CA GLY A 66 8.66 -5.24 -5.63
C GLY A 66 9.68 -6.14 -4.92
N SER A 67 10.95 -6.07 -5.33
CA SER A 67 12.03 -6.92 -4.81
C SER A 67 12.32 -6.67 -3.32
N GLY A 68 12.43 -5.38 -2.94
CA GLY A 68 12.67 -4.97 -1.56
C GLY A 68 11.46 -5.13 -0.62
N ALA A 69 10.29 -5.54 -1.12
CA ALA A 69 9.09 -5.69 -0.30
C ALA A 69 9.27 -6.70 0.85
N THR A 70 10.06 -7.75 0.63
CA THR A 70 10.37 -8.76 1.65
C THR A 70 11.18 -8.22 2.83
N LEU A 71 11.94 -7.14 2.62
CA LEU A 71 12.71 -6.44 3.66
C LEU A 71 11.90 -5.33 4.32
N ILE A 72 11.15 -4.56 3.51
CA ILE A 72 10.39 -3.40 3.98
C ILE A 72 9.15 -3.81 4.77
N THR A 73 8.39 -4.81 4.31
CA THR A 73 7.14 -5.25 4.95
C THR A 73 7.29 -5.64 6.43
N PRO A 74 8.26 -6.50 6.83
CA PRO A 74 8.42 -6.86 8.25
C PRO A 74 8.87 -5.67 9.12
N PHE A 75 9.61 -4.71 8.55
CA PHE A 75 9.98 -3.50 9.26
C PHE A 75 8.76 -2.61 9.49
N LEU A 76 7.91 -2.41 8.47
CA LEU A 76 6.65 -1.68 8.61
C LEU A 76 5.70 -2.38 9.58
N ASP A 77 5.61 -3.71 9.55
CA ASP A 77 4.82 -4.49 10.51
C ASP A 77 5.28 -4.24 11.96
N ASN A 78 6.59 -4.13 12.20
CA ASN A 78 7.11 -3.85 13.53
C ASN A 78 6.77 -2.43 14.02
N GLN A 79 6.82 -1.45 13.11
CA GLN A 79 6.67 -0.03 13.46
C GLN A 79 5.21 0.42 13.52
N LEU A 80 4.35 -0.13 12.65
CA LEU A 80 2.99 0.34 12.42
C LEU A 80 1.91 -0.64 12.89
N LYS A 81 2.17 -1.95 12.85
CA LYS A 81 1.22 -2.95 13.35
C LYS A 81 1.29 -2.99 14.87
N SER A 82 0.17 -3.31 15.52
CA SER A 82 0.10 -3.47 16.98
C SER A 82 1.29 -4.27 17.49
N PRO A 83 1.94 -3.86 18.59
CA PRO A 83 3.12 -4.57 19.07
C PRO A 83 2.79 -6.02 19.35
N SER A 84 3.81 -6.86 19.21
CA SER A 84 3.75 -8.24 19.68
C SER A 84 3.10 -8.29 21.07
N PRO A 85 2.16 -9.21 21.34
CA PRO A 85 1.54 -9.37 22.66
C PRO A 85 2.56 -9.71 23.78
N LEU A 86 3.83 -9.95 23.42
CA LEU A 86 4.95 -10.18 24.33
C LEU A 86 5.75 -8.90 24.68
N LEU A 87 5.41 -7.75 24.09
CA LEU A 87 6.12 -6.49 24.30
C LEU A 87 5.62 -5.84 25.60
N LEU A 88 6.51 -5.74 26.59
CA LEU A 88 6.24 -5.11 27.89
C LEU A 88 7.10 -3.84 27.99
N PRO A 89 6.51 -2.65 28.18
CA PRO A 89 5.08 -2.36 28.35
C PRO A 89 4.28 -2.44 27.04
N ALA A 90 2.99 -2.75 27.14
CA ALA A 90 2.08 -2.76 26.01
C ALA A 90 2.06 -1.38 25.33
N LYS A 91 2.34 -1.36 24.02
CA LYS A 91 2.29 -0.14 23.21
C LYS A 91 0.96 -0.14 22.45
N ASP A 92 0.19 0.92 22.50
CA ASP A 92 -1.02 0.99 21.69
C ASP A 92 -0.65 1.03 20.20
N ALA A 93 -1.50 0.46 19.35
CA ALA A 93 -1.31 0.48 17.90
C ALA A 93 -1.15 1.94 17.43
N VAL A 94 -0.02 2.24 16.79
CA VAL A 94 0.34 3.59 16.31
C VAL A 94 -0.62 3.95 15.17
N THR A 95 -1.79 4.46 15.52
CA THR A 95 -2.93 4.62 14.60
C THR A 95 -2.97 6.00 13.92
N PRO A 96 -2.22 7.01 14.37
CA PRO A 96 -1.85 8.14 13.51
C PRO A 96 -0.35 8.50 13.61
N LEU A 97 0.40 8.33 12.51
CA LEU A 97 1.71 8.96 12.36
C LEU A 97 1.54 10.42 11.91
N SER A 98 2.42 11.30 12.38
CA SER A 98 2.59 12.60 11.74
C SER A 98 3.21 12.43 10.34
N GLU A 99 2.96 13.38 9.45
CA GLU A 99 3.52 13.38 8.10
C GLU A 99 5.06 13.30 8.13
N SER A 100 5.70 14.05 9.02
CA SER A 100 7.16 14.04 9.19
C SER A 100 7.70 12.68 9.62
N GLU A 101 7.05 12.03 10.59
CA GLU A 101 7.45 10.69 11.05
C GLU A 101 7.26 9.65 9.95
N ALA A 102 6.17 9.73 9.19
CA ALA A 102 5.91 8.83 8.07
C ALA A 102 6.99 8.97 6.98
N ILE A 103 7.38 10.20 6.65
CA ILE A 103 8.44 10.48 5.68
C ILE A 103 9.79 9.89 6.16
N ASP A 104 10.15 10.12 7.41
CA ASP A 104 11.43 9.63 7.95
C ASP A 104 11.45 8.11 8.09
N LEU A 105 10.31 7.50 8.43
CA LEU A 105 10.14 6.04 8.41
C LEU A 105 10.40 5.47 7.02
N VAL A 106 9.79 6.06 5.98
CA VAL A 106 9.97 5.63 4.58
C VAL A 106 11.43 5.76 4.14
N LYS A 107 12.08 6.89 4.45
CA LYS A 107 13.52 7.07 4.15
C LYS A 107 14.37 5.96 4.78
N THR A 108 14.10 5.64 6.04
CA THR A 108 14.81 4.60 6.78
C THR A 108 14.59 3.21 6.17
N CYS A 109 13.35 2.90 5.78
CA CYS A 109 13.00 1.65 5.08
C CYS A 109 13.80 1.50 3.79
N PHE A 110 13.81 2.54 2.94
CA PHE A 110 14.49 2.48 1.65
C PHE A 110 16.02 2.43 1.80
N ALA A 111 16.60 3.22 2.72
CA ALA A 111 18.03 3.13 3.01
C ALA A 111 18.44 1.69 3.40
N SER A 112 17.65 1.06 4.27
CA SER A 112 17.91 -0.33 4.70
C SER A 112 17.71 -1.35 3.58
N ALA A 113 16.75 -1.12 2.70
CA ALA A 113 16.47 -2.00 1.56
C ALA A 113 17.57 -1.92 0.49
N THR A 114 18.01 -0.72 0.11
CA THR A 114 19.07 -0.52 -0.89
C THR A 114 20.43 -1.06 -0.42
N GLU A 115 20.70 -1.11 0.89
CA GLU A 115 21.92 -1.74 1.41
C GLU A 115 21.95 -3.27 1.25
N ARG A 116 20.79 -3.91 1.03
CA ARG A 116 20.66 -5.38 1.04
C ARG A 116 20.09 -5.97 -0.24
N ASP A 117 19.22 -5.26 -0.94
CA ASP A 117 18.65 -5.67 -2.23
C ASP A 117 19.38 -4.95 -3.36
N ILE A 118 19.78 -5.70 -4.39
CA ILE A 118 20.54 -5.18 -5.53
C ILE A 118 19.64 -4.49 -6.58
N TYR A 119 18.33 -4.66 -6.47
CA TYR A 119 17.34 -4.13 -7.41
C TYR A 119 16.50 -2.96 -6.84
N THR A 120 16.75 -2.57 -5.58
CA THR A 120 16.05 -1.46 -4.89
C THR A 120 16.86 -0.17 -4.94
#